data_AF-A0A929EDM8-F1
#
_entry.id   AF-A0A929EDM8-F1
#
_cell.length_a   1.000
_cell.length_b   1.000
_cell.length_c   1.000
_cell.angle_alpha   90.00
_cell.angle_beta   90.00
_cell.angle_gamma   90.00
#
_symmetry.space_group_name_H-M   'P 1'
#
loop_
_entity.id
_entity.type
_entity.pdbx_description
1 polymer ?
#
loop_
_entity_poly.entity_id
_entity_poly.type
_entity_poly.pdbx_seq_one_letter_code
_entity_poly.pdbx_strand_id
1 'polypeptide(L)'
;MSNKSLLEQLNNFFDMKKKKRKKNISKLKTLIKELKQEKMNLIVKCSQNLGKNERKMVKRKIAIIDAKRKKGLKAVKKLIQN
;
A
#
# COMPACT_ATOMS: atom_id res chain seq x y z
N MET A 1 -12.82 -38.69 13.91
CA MET A 1 -12.11 -37.41 14.12
C MET A 1 -12.23 -37.06 15.60
N SER A 2 -11.11 -36.97 16.33
CA SER A 2 -11.19 -36.53 17.74
C SER A 2 -11.38 -35.01 17.77
N ASN A 3 -12.07 -34.49 18.77
CA ASN A 3 -12.25 -33.03 18.92
C ASN A 3 -10.91 -32.28 18.92
N LYS A 4 -9.83 -32.95 19.30
CA LYS A 4 -8.45 -32.43 19.29
C LYS A 4 -7.92 -32.18 17.87
N SER A 5 -8.16 -33.08 16.92
CA SER A 5 -7.71 -32.90 15.52
C SER A 5 -8.48 -31.78 14.82
N LEU A 6 -9.76 -31.59 15.15
CA LEU A 6 -10.57 -30.50 14.61
C LEU A 6 -10.10 -29.13 15.13
N LEU A 7 -9.78 -29.02 16.42
CA LEU A 7 -9.24 -27.80 17.02
C LEU A 7 -7.88 -27.41 16.39
N GLU A 8 -6.99 -28.38 16.15
CA GLU A 8 -5.72 -28.13 15.46
C GLU A 8 -5.91 -27.66 14.02
N GLN A 9 -6.84 -28.26 13.27
CA GLN A 9 -7.16 -27.81 11.91
C GLN A 9 -7.72 -26.39 11.88
N LEU A 10 -8.59 -26.03 12.82
CA LEU A 10 -9.13 -24.67 12.95
C LEU A 10 -8.03 -23.66 13.28
N ASN A 11 -7.15 -23.97 14.25
CA ASN A 11 -6.01 -23.12 14.59
C ASN A 11 -5.08 -22.88 13.39
N ASN A 12 -4.74 -23.93 12.65
CA ASN A 12 -3.92 -23.83 11.44
C ASN A 12 -4.57 -22.96 10.36
N PHE A 13 -5.90 -23.04 10.22
CA PHE A 13 -6.66 -22.21 9.29
C PHE A 13 -6.66 -20.72 9.68
N PHE A 14 -6.85 -20.41 10.96
CA PHE A 14 -6.74 -19.04 11.48
C PHE A 14 -5.33 -18.48 11.30
N ASP A 15 -4.30 -19.28 11.55
CA ASP A 15 -2.91 -18.88 11.34
C ASP A 15 -2.58 -18.64 9.87
N MET A 16 -3.11 -19.45 8.94
CA MET A 16 -2.97 -19.19 7.51
C MET A 16 -3.57 -17.85 7.11
N LYS A 17 -4.76 -17.49 7.64
CA LYS A 17 -5.37 -16.17 7.41
C LYS A 17 -4.47 -15.05 7.94
N LYS A 18 -3.91 -15.19 9.15
CA LYS A 18 -2.98 -14.23 9.76
C LYS A 18 -1.70 -14.06 8.93
N LYS A 19 -1.11 -15.16 8.44
CA LYS A 19 0.08 -15.14 7.56
C LYS A 19 -0.22 -14.44 6.24
N LYS A 20 -1.35 -14.74 5.58
CA LYS A 20 -1.79 -14.06 4.35
C LYS A 20 -1.97 -12.56 4.57
N ARG A 21 -2.59 -12.16 5.68
CA ARG A 21 -2.79 -10.75 6.06
C ARG A 21 -1.46 -10.02 6.24
N LYS A 22 -0.50 -10.60 6.97
CA LYS A 22 0.85 -10.04 7.13
C LYS A 22 1.56 -9.86 5.79
N LYS A 23 1.50 -10.85 4.88
CA LYS A 23 2.07 -10.74 3.53
C LYS A 23 1.45 -9.58 2.74
N ASN A 24 0.12 -9.44 2.77
CA ASN A 24 -0.57 -8.35 2.07
C ASN A 24 -0.23 -6.97 2.63
N ILE A 25 -0.14 -6.83 3.96
CA ILE A 25 0.32 -5.59 4.62
C ILE A 25 1.74 -5.25 4.17
N SER A 26 2.64 -6.23 4.15
CA SER A 26 4.03 -6.03 3.71
C SER A 26 4.08 -5.52 2.26
N LYS A 27 3.39 -6.20 1.34
CA LYS A 27 3.30 -5.78 -0.08
C LYS A 27 2.74 -4.36 -0.24
N LEU A 28 1.66 -4.03 0.50
CA LEU A 28 1.09 -2.68 0.48
C LEU A 28 2.06 -1.63 1.00
N LYS A 29 2.82 -1.93 2.07
CA LYS A 29 3.84 -1.01 2.59
C LYS A 29 4.94 -0.75 1.56
N THR A 30 5.39 -1.78 0.83
CA THR A 30 6.37 -1.63 -0.26
C THR A 30 5.84 -0.73 -1.37
N LEU A 31 4.63 -0.99 -1.87
CA LEU A 31 3.99 -0.14 -2.89
C LEU A 31 3.84 1.32 -2.43
N ILE A 32 3.50 1.56 -1.16
CA ILE A 32 3.40 2.91 -0.59
C ILE A 32 4.76 3.61 -0.57
N LYS A 33 5.85 2.88 -0.28
CA LYS A 33 7.21 3.43 -0.33
C LYS A 33 7.61 3.79 -1.76
N GLU A 34 7.32 2.93 -2.74
CA GLU A 34 7.58 3.19 -4.16
C GLU A 34 6.82 4.45 -4.64
N LEU A 35 5.52 4.55 -4.33
CA LEU A 35 4.71 5.74 -4.63
C LEU A 35 5.28 7.01 -3.96
N LYS A 36 5.81 6.90 -2.74
CA LYS A 36 6.47 8.04 -2.08
C LYS A 36 7.72 8.46 -2.86
N GLN A 37 8.54 7.51 -3.30
CA GLN A 37 9.75 7.80 -4.07
C GLN A 37 9.41 8.43 -5.43
N GLU A 38 8.42 7.88 -6.13
CA GLU A 38 7.93 8.42 -7.40
C GLU A 38 7.43 9.86 -7.25
N LYS A 39 6.68 10.14 -6.18
CA LYS A 39 6.26 11.50 -5.84
C LYS A 39 7.44 12.44 -5.68
N MET A 40 8.48 12.05 -4.93
CA MET A 40 9.66 12.90 -4.72
C MET A 40 10.35 13.20 -6.05
N ASN A 41 10.51 12.20 -6.91
CA ASN A 41 11.09 12.38 -8.24
C ASN A 41 10.29 13.36 -9.10
N LEU A 42 8.94 13.29 -9.05
CA LEU A 42 8.08 14.23 -9.77
C LEU A 42 8.11 15.64 -9.18
N ILE A 43 8.25 15.79 -7.85
CA ILE A 43 8.43 17.11 -7.22
C ILE A 43 9.73 17.74 -7.70
N VAL A 44 10.83 16.99 -7.71
CA VAL A 44 12.14 17.46 -8.22
C VAL A 44 12.04 17.86 -9.70
N LYS A 45 11.36 17.04 -10.52
CA LYS A 45 11.08 17.42 -11.92
C LYS A 45 10.24 18.70 -12.00
N CYS A 46 9.23 18.84 -11.14
CA CYS A 46 8.35 20.00 -11.13
C CYS A 46 9.08 21.32 -10.77
N SER A 47 10.15 21.23 -9.96
CA SER A 47 11.00 22.37 -9.58
C SER A 47 12.01 22.77 -10.65
N GLN A 48 12.23 21.94 -11.67
CA GLN A 48 13.07 22.31 -12.82
C GLN A 48 12.33 23.33 -13.71
N ASN A 49 13.07 23.97 -14.63
CA ASN A 49 12.55 24.90 -15.64
C ASN A 49 11.73 24.15 -16.71
N LEU A 50 10.57 23.63 -16.28
CA LEU A 50 9.57 23.02 -17.15
C LEU A 50 8.66 24.09 -17.76
N GLY A 51 8.17 23.84 -18.96
CA GLY A 51 7.11 24.64 -19.56
C GLY A 51 5.81 24.62 -18.73
N LYS A 52 4.96 25.65 -18.86
CA LYS A 52 3.70 25.80 -18.10
C LYS A 52 2.79 24.55 -18.20
N ASN A 53 2.68 23.97 -19.39
CA ASN A 53 1.84 22.79 -19.65
C ASN A 53 2.41 21.51 -19.01
N GLU A 54 3.72 21.32 -19.11
CA GLU A 54 4.42 20.19 -18.49
C GLU A 54 4.32 20.25 -16.97
N ARG A 55 4.54 21.44 -16.39
CA ARG A 55 4.37 21.67 -14.94
C ARG A 55 2.95 21.34 -14.48
N LYS A 56 1.92 21.70 -15.25
CA LYS A 56 0.52 21.35 -14.94
C LYS A 56 0.30 19.84 -15.00
N MET A 57 0.88 19.14 -15.98
CA MET A 57 0.81 17.69 -16.10
C MET A 57 1.49 16.99 -14.92
N VAL A 58 2.70 17.43 -14.55
CA VAL A 58 3.46 16.87 -13.42
C VAL A 58 2.70 17.07 -12.10
N LYS A 59 2.12 18.26 -11.87
CA LYS A 59 1.27 18.51 -10.70
C LYS A 59 0.05 17.56 -10.62
N ARG A 60 -0.60 17.29 -11.76
CA ARG A 60 -1.70 16.30 -11.82
C ARG A 60 -1.22 14.89 -11.46
N LYS A 61 -0.06 14.47 -11.98
CA LYS A 61 0.54 13.17 -11.64
C LYS A 61 0.84 13.06 -10.15
N ILE A 62 1.40 14.11 -9.54
CA ILE A 62 1.63 14.17 -8.09
C ILE A 62 0.33 13.99 -7.31
N ALA A 63 -0.75 14.68 -7.70
CA ALA A 63 -2.07 14.55 -7.05
C ALA A 63 -2.65 13.13 -7.14
N ILE A 64 -2.49 12.46 -8.30
CA ILE A 64 -2.91 11.07 -8.49
C ILE A 64 -2.12 10.14 -7.55
N ILE A 65 -0.80 10.33 -7.44
CA ILE A 65 0.05 9.53 -6.55
C ILE A 65 -0.35 9.73 -5.09
N ASP A 66 -0.63 10.97 -4.67
CA ASP A 66 -1.10 11.27 -3.32
C ASP A 66 -2.43 10.59 -3.01
N ALA A 67 -3.38 10.59 -3.95
CA ALA A 67 -4.65 9.89 -3.81
C ALA A 67 -4.45 8.36 -3.68
N LYS A 68 -3.63 7.76 -4.55
CA LYS A 68 -3.28 6.33 -4.48
C LYS A 68 -2.63 5.97 -3.14
N ARG A 69 -1.68 6.79 -2.68
CA ARG A 69 -0.99 6.60 -1.40
C ARG A 69 -1.94 6.69 -0.22
N LYS A 70 -2.84 7.67 -0.20
CA LYS A 70 -3.87 7.83 0.84
C LYS A 70 -4.80 6.61 0.89
N LYS A 71 -5.20 6.08 -0.27
CA LYS A 71 -6.00 4.85 -0.39
C LYS A 71 -5.25 3.64 0.18
N GLY A 72 -3.98 3.48 -0.18
CA GLY A 72 -3.11 2.42 0.35
C GLY A 72 -2.95 2.47 1.87
N LEU A 73 -2.70 3.66 2.44
CA LEU A 73 -2.59 3.85 3.89
C LEU A 73 -3.88 3.49 4.62
N LYS A 74 -5.05 3.88 4.08
CA LYS A 74 -6.35 3.48 4.63
C LYS A 74 -6.53 1.96 4.60
N ALA A 75 -6.13 1.29 3.52
CA ALA A 75 -6.21 -0.17 3.41
C ALA A 75 -5.31 -0.87 4.44
N VAL A 76 -4.07 -0.39 4.63
CA VAL A 76 -3.16 -0.91 5.66
C VAL A 76 -3.76 -0.75 7.05
N LYS A 77 -4.33 0.43 7.37
CA LYS A 77 -4.98 0.67 8.67
C LYS A 77 -6.11 -0.33 8.93
N LYS A 78 -6.98 -0.57 7.95
CA LYS A 78 -8.07 -1.56 8.04
C LYS A 78 -7.56 -2.99 8.27
N LEU A 79 -6.46 -3.37 7.60
CA LEU A 79 -5.86 -4.70 7.76
C LEU A 79 -5.13 -4.90 9.10
N ILE A 80 -4.82 -3.83 9.83
CA ILE A 80 -4.21 -3.91 11.17
C ILE A 80 -5.27 -3.92 12.26
N GLN A 81 -6.39 -3.21 12.06
CA GLN A 81 -7.49 -3.12 13.02
C GLN A 81 -8.41 -4.36 13.04
N ASN A 82 -8.48 -5.09 11.92
CA ASN A 82 -9.18 -6.38 11.80
C ASN A 82 -8.23 -7.55 12.01
#